data_AF-A0A7I8DLE0-F1
#
_entry.id   AF-A0A7I8DLE0-F1
#
_cell.length_a   1.000
_cell.length_b   1.000
_cell.length_c   1.000
_cell.angle_alpha   90.00
_cell.angle_beta   90.00
_cell.angle_gamma   90.00
#
_symmetry.space_group_name_H-M   'P 1'
#
loop_
_entity.id
_entity.type
_entity.pdbx_description
1 polymer ?
#
loop_
_entity_poly.entity_id
_entity_poly.type
_entity_poly.pdbx_seq_one_letter_code
_entity_poly.pdbx_strand_id
1 'polypeptide(L)'
;MAINKIEIQDSDGNIYYPHTDASVVKIGDSTVEDMLEQINIIQTAGGSATAITLTNVNLVNGFTISFLVASNNNGATTTINGKNLYKFGGTAAPTLTAGKVVTVWYNGTSFFIKASAEGDAVAANVLAGKKFSNDSDTGITGTMTDRGAVTITPGTTDQVIAAGYHNGSGKVVGDADLISANIKAGVNIFGVAGNANVVDTSAGDASAGDILSGKKAYVDGALVTGNIPVNPGLISGTGHIASAGATVGNYSPDGINRIYLRPGLANARQCIDGDMYLTAQAPDLLPQNILSGKNILGIAGAAISGKRFASGQINLSSATLVQCRSFHYNYNTYYMIPISNLGLTFVPKIVMFRNSGSSSVYVGVYFSEGIFTDAGNGIVYQTAFNNDYCRGTGDYYNGYIPAWNNSLFDWFAWE
;
A
#
# COMPACT_ATOMS: atom_id res chain seq x y z
N MET A 1 -72.64 42.43 -80.07
CA MET A 1 -73.68 43.20 -80.78
C MET A 1 -73.32 43.33 -82.25
N ALA A 2 -73.55 42.28 -83.03
CA ALA A 2 -73.77 42.44 -84.47
C ALA A 2 -75.16 41.84 -84.72
N ILE A 3 -76.18 42.65 -84.50
CA ILE A 3 -77.53 42.31 -84.94
C ILE A 3 -77.49 42.46 -86.45
N ASN A 4 -77.92 41.43 -87.20
CA ASN A 4 -77.97 41.35 -88.65
C ASN A 4 -78.55 42.62 -89.30
N LYS A 5 -77.72 43.64 -89.55
CA LYS A 5 -78.13 44.90 -90.18
C LYS A 5 -77.72 44.98 -91.65
N ILE A 6 -76.89 44.04 -92.12
CA ILE A 6 -76.47 43.93 -93.52
C ILE A 6 -76.45 42.43 -93.86
N GLU A 7 -77.40 42.01 -94.70
CA GLU A 7 -77.48 40.68 -95.31
C GLU A 7 -77.18 40.83 -96.80
N ILE A 8 -76.24 40.05 -97.33
CA ILE A 8 -75.94 40.02 -98.77
C ILE A 8 -76.39 38.65 -99.27
N GLN A 9 -77.35 38.61 -100.19
CA GLN A 9 -77.84 37.37 -100.78
C GLN A 9 -77.53 37.36 -102.27
N ASP A 10 -77.02 36.24 -102.81
CA ASP A 10 -76.89 36.08 -104.25
C ASP A 10 -78.22 35.68 -104.91
N SER A 11 -78.24 35.62 -106.25
CA SER A 11 -79.42 35.24 -107.03
C SER A 11 -79.86 33.78 -106.82
N ASP A 12 -79.00 32.95 -106.22
CA ASP A 12 -79.28 31.54 -105.93
C ASP A 12 -79.79 31.35 -104.49
N GLY A 13 -79.90 32.43 -103.73
CA GLY A 13 -80.44 32.46 -102.37
C GLY A 13 -79.40 32.23 -101.27
N ASN A 14 -78.11 32.16 -101.60
CA ASN A 14 -77.05 31.98 -100.60
C ASN A 14 -76.85 33.28 -99.81
N ILE A 15 -76.90 33.17 -98.48
CA ILE A 15 -76.71 34.31 -97.58
C ILE A 15 -75.23 34.41 -97.20
N TYR A 16 -74.62 35.55 -97.52
CA TYR A 16 -73.27 35.93 -97.16
C TYR A 16 -73.29 36.92 -96.00
N TYR A 17 -72.57 36.57 -94.94
CA TYR A 17 -72.31 37.47 -93.82
C TYR A 17 -70.99 38.20 -94.09
N PRO A 18 -70.97 39.54 -94.13
CA PRO A 18 -69.71 40.26 -94.30
C PRO A 18 -68.79 39.94 -93.13
N HIS A 19 -67.62 39.38 -93.43
CA HIS A 19 -66.52 39.35 -92.47
C HIS A 19 -66.14 40.81 -92.20
N THR A 20 -66.36 41.25 -90.96
CA THR A 20 -65.82 42.52 -90.49
C THR A 20 -64.41 42.26 -89.97
N ASP A 21 -63.41 42.74 -90.71
CA ASP A 21 -62.05 42.83 -90.18
C ASP A 21 -62.02 44.04 -89.23
N ALA A 22 -62.12 43.78 -87.94
CA ALA A 22 -62.10 44.81 -86.91
C ALA A 22 -60.72 44.86 -86.27
N SER A 23 -59.98 45.94 -86.50
CA SER A 23 -58.68 46.19 -85.87
C SER A 23 -58.78 46.50 -84.37
N VAL A 24 -59.98 46.83 -83.86
CA VAL A 24 -60.23 47.16 -82.45
C VAL A 24 -61.56 46.58 -82.01
N VAL A 25 -61.56 45.83 -80.90
CA VAL A 25 -62.78 45.40 -80.21
C VAL A 25 -62.97 46.28 -78.97
N LYS A 26 -64.15 46.92 -78.84
CA LYS A 26 -64.50 47.76 -77.69
C LYS A 26 -65.57 47.11 -76.83
N ILE A 27 -65.46 47.30 -75.51
CA ILE A 27 -66.50 46.98 -74.54
C ILE A 27 -66.81 48.28 -73.79
N GLY A 28 -67.94 48.91 -74.11
CA GLY A 28 -68.25 50.27 -73.65
C GLY A 28 -67.27 51.29 -74.25
N ASP A 29 -66.65 52.10 -73.39
CA ASP A 29 -65.72 53.16 -73.79
C ASP A 29 -64.24 52.70 -73.86
N SER A 30 -63.92 51.46 -73.45
CA SER A 30 -62.55 50.91 -73.45
C SER A 30 -62.33 49.89 -74.56
N THR A 31 -61.09 49.75 -75.03
CA THR A 31 -60.71 48.65 -75.92
C THR A 31 -60.42 47.37 -75.12
N VAL A 32 -60.58 46.21 -75.74
CA VAL A 32 -60.17 44.92 -75.14
C VAL A 32 -58.67 44.94 -74.83
N GLU A 33 -57.86 45.64 -75.63
CA GLU A 33 -56.43 45.81 -75.39
C GLU A 33 -56.16 46.62 -74.10
N ASP A 34 -56.83 47.77 -73.91
CA ASP A 34 -56.73 48.56 -72.66
C ASP A 34 -57.15 47.73 -71.43
N MET A 35 -58.18 46.90 -71.58
CA MET A 35 -58.65 46.02 -70.51
C MET A 35 -57.65 44.90 -70.19
N LEU A 36 -56.98 44.36 -71.22
CA LEU A 36 -55.96 43.33 -71.06
C LEU A 36 -54.66 43.89 -70.46
N GLU A 37 -54.27 45.12 -70.80
CA GLU A 37 -53.12 45.79 -70.19
C GLU A 37 -53.31 45.99 -68.69
N GLN A 38 -54.52 46.32 -68.23
CA GLN A 38 -54.83 46.47 -66.81
C GLN A 38 -54.81 45.15 -66.02
N ILE A 39 -54.94 44.00 -66.69
CA ILE A 39 -54.91 42.67 -66.04
C ILE A 39 -53.46 42.23 -65.73
N ASN A 40 -52.47 42.72 -66.47
CA ASN A 40 -51.07 42.26 -66.37
C ASN A 40 -50.16 43.12 -65.49
N ILE A 41 -50.70 44.12 -64.77
CA ILE A 41 -49.90 45.02 -63.91
C ILE A 41 -50.22 44.75 -62.44
N ILE A 42 -49.18 44.54 -61.63
CA ILE A 42 -49.30 44.49 -60.18
C ILE A 42 -49.67 45.88 -59.67
N GLN A 43 -50.91 46.03 -59.19
CA GLN A 43 -51.36 47.29 -58.61
C GLN A 43 -50.68 47.56 -57.27
N THR A 44 -50.43 48.84 -56.97
CA THR A 44 -50.03 49.26 -55.61
C THR A 44 -51.27 49.34 -54.73
N ALA A 45 -51.20 48.75 -53.53
CA ALA A 45 -52.28 48.80 -52.56
C ALA A 45 -52.64 50.25 -52.21
N GLY A 46 -53.93 50.60 -52.31
CA GLY A 46 -54.46 51.85 -51.78
C GLY A 46 -54.91 51.71 -50.32
N GLY A 47 -55.44 52.80 -49.75
CA GLY A 47 -55.96 52.82 -48.39
C GLY A 47 -54.88 52.99 -47.33
N SER A 48 -55.03 52.31 -46.19
CA SER A 48 -54.07 52.33 -45.09
C SER A 48 -53.41 50.96 -44.90
N ALA A 49 -52.38 50.87 -44.05
CA ALA A 49 -51.66 49.63 -43.78
C ALA A 49 -52.55 48.47 -43.26
N THR A 50 -53.67 48.78 -42.60
CA THR A 50 -54.62 47.78 -42.05
C THR A 50 -55.97 47.75 -42.76
N ALA A 51 -56.26 48.72 -43.64
CA ALA A 51 -57.46 48.75 -44.48
C ALA A 51 -57.05 48.97 -45.93
N ILE A 52 -56.69 47.88 -46.59
CA ILE A 52 -56.20 47.87 -47.97
C ILE A 52 -57.38 48.00 -48.93
N THR A 53 -57.22 48.84 -49.94
CA THR A 53 -58.16 48.94 -51.06
C THR A 53 -57.49 48.50 -52.35
N LEU A 54 -58.09 47.53 -53.05
CA LEU A 54 -57.66 47.03 -54.35
C LEU A 54 -58.79 47.23 -55.37
N THR A 55 -58.43 47.56 -56.61
CA THR A 55 -59.37 47.62 -57.74
C THR A 55 -59.50 46.24 -58.40
N ASN A 56 -60.55 46.04 -59.19
CA ASN A 56 -60.79 44.81 -59.96
C ASN A 56 -60.84 43.53 -59.11
N VAL A 57 -61.30 43.64 -57.87
CA VAL A 57 -61.49 42.50 -56.97
C VAL A 57 -62.82 41.82 -57.26
N ASN A 58 -62.77 40.56 -57.70
CA ASN A 58 -63.97 39.73 -57.87
C ASN A 58 -64.15 38.83 -56.64
N LEU A 59 -65.20 39.04 -55.85
CA LEU A 59 -65.45 38.28 -54.60
C LEU A 59 -66.09 36.91 -54.86
N VAL A 60 -65.45 36.10 -55.70
CA VAL A 60 -65.82 34.71 -55.99
C VAL A 60 -64.80 33.78 -55.33
N ASN A 61 -65.27 32.67 -54.75
CA ASN A 61 -64.39 31.68 -54.13
C ASN A 61 -63.31 31.22 -55.13
N GLY A 62 -62.04 31.24 -54.69
CA GLY A 62 -60.88 30.92 -55.50
C GLY A 62 -60.26 32.11 -56.26
N PHE A 63 -60.84 33.31 -56.19
CA PHE A 63 -60.24 34.51 -56.79
C PHE A 63 -58.86 34.79 -56.19
N THR A 64 -57.87 35.02 -57.05
CA THR A 64 -56.50 35.37 -56.65
C THR A 64 -56.13 36.76 -57.14
N ILE A 65 -55.34 37.48 -56.35
CA ILE A 65 -54.82 38.78 -56.75
C ILE A 65 -53.44 39.02 -56.14
N SER A 66 -52.55 39.60 -56.93
CA SER A 66 -51.24 40.06 -56.50
C SER A 66 -51.21 41.58 -56.45
N PHE A 67 -50.63 42.14 -55.40
CA PHE A 67 -50.49 43.58 -55.23
C PHE A 67 -49.19 43.94 -54.54
N LEU A 68 -48.68 45.14 -54.82
CA LEU A 68 -47.54 45.74 -54.13
C LEU A 68 -48.01 46.39 -52.82
N VAL A 69 -47.46 45.94 -51.69
CA VAL A 69 -47.77 46.50 -50.37
C VAL A 69 -47.22 47.93 -50.27
N ALA A 70 -48.10 48.91 -50.00
CA ALA A 70 -47.71 50.32 -49.89
C ALA A 70 -47.15 50.71 -48.51
N SER A 71 -47.52 50.01 -47.44
CA SER A 71 -47.12 50.34 -46.07
C SER A 71 -47.10 49.11 -45.17
N ASN A 72 -46.21 49.09 -44.16
CA ASN A 72 -46.10 47.99 -43.21
C ASN A 72 -47.35 47.91 -42.32
N ASN A 73 -47.94 46.72 -42.17
CA ASN A 73 -49.05 46.52 -41.22
C ASN A 73 -48.57 46.12 -39.81
N ASN A 74 -47.27 45.84 -39.64
CA ASN A 74 -46.65 45.39 -38.40
C ASN A 74 -47.37 44.18 -37.74
N GLY A 75 -47.98 43.31 -38.55
CA GLY A 75 -48.74 42.15 -38.07
C GLY A 75 -50.11 42.48 -37.45
N ALA A 76 -50.58 43.73 -37.55
CA ALA A 76 -51.92 44.10 -37.08
C ALA A 76 -53.03 43.50 -37.97
N THR A 77 -54.24 43.39 -37.43
CA THR A 77 -55.43 42.93 -38.17
C THR A 77 -55.63 43.78 -39.42
N THR A 78 -55.65 43.13 -40.58
CA THR A 78 -55.75 43.78 -41.88
C THR A 78 -57.00 43.32 -42.62
N THR A 79 -57.59 44.23 -43.41
CA THR A 79 -58.67 43.93 -44.35
C THR A 79 -58.28 44.31 -45.77
N ILE A 80 -58.87 43.63 -46.76
CA ILE A 80 -58.82 43.98 -48.18
C ILE A 80 -60.26 44.22 -48.63
N ASN A 81 -60.57 45.42 -49.10
CA ASN A 81 -61.92 45.83 -49.51
C ASN A 81 -63.01 45.47 -48.47
N GLY A 82 -62.69 45.65 -47.18
CA GLY A 82 -63.59 45.35 -46.06
C GLY A 82 -63.73 43.86 -45.71
N LYS A 83 -63.00 42.96 -46.37
CA LYS A 83 -62.92 41.54 -46.00
C LYS A 83 -61.65 41.27 -45.21
N ASN A 84 -61.70 40.39 -44.20
CA ASN A 84 -60.52 40.08 -43.40
C ASN A 84 -59.42 39.44 -44.24
N LEU A 85 -58.16 39.70 -43.88
CA LEU A 85 -56.98 39.07 -44.44
C LEU A 85 -56.26 38.23 -43.38
N TYR A 86 -56.09 36.93 -43.66
CA TYR A 86 -55.49 35.98 -42.74
C TYR A 86 -54.30 35.23 -43.32
N LYS A 87 -53.49 34.65 -42.44
CA LYS A 87 -52.54 33.58 -42.77
C LYS A 87 -53.29 32.31 -43.21
N PHE A 88 -52.67 31.49 -44.07
CA PHE A 88 -53.24 30.21 -44.46
C PHE A 88 -53.52 29.34 -43.22
N GLY A 89 -54.66 28.66 -43.18
CA GLY A 89 -55.01 27.73 -42.10
C GLY A 89 -55.42 28.36 -40.75
N GLY A 90 -55.57 29.68 -40.63
CA GLY A 90 -55.95 30.32 -39.37
C GLY A 90 -56.62 31.70 -39.50
N THR A 91 -56.77 32.40 -38.36
CA THR A 91 -57.37 33.75 -38.26
C THR A 91 -56.35 34.82 -37.84
N ALA A 92 -55.07 34.48 -37.77
CA ALA A 92 -54.01 35.43 -37.50
C ALA A 92 -53.78 36.33 -38.73
N ALA A 93 -53.53 37.62 -38.51
CA ALA A 93 -53.15 38.53 -39.58
C ALA A 93 -51.74 38.20 -40.11
N PRO A 94 -51.51 38.30 -41.44
CA PRO A 94 -50.15 38.19 -41.97
C PRO A 94 -49.34 39.45 -41.66
N THR A 95 -48.02 39.34 -41.69
CA THR A 95 -47.14 40.52 -41.70
C THR A 95 -46.93 40.95 -43.15
N LEU A 96 -47.31 42.18 -43.46
CA LEU A 96 -47.14 42.82 -44.76
C LEU A 96 -46.05 43.88 -44.65
N THR A 97 -45.06 43.81 -45.55
CA THR A 97 -43.92 44.72 -45.60
C THR A 97 -43.98 45.56 -46.87
N ALA A 98 -43.84 46.88 -46.73
CA ALA A 98 -43.85 47.83 -47.82
C ALA A 98 -42.83 47.48 -48.90
N GLY A 99 -43.22 47.64 -50.17
CA GLY A 99 -42.38 47.32 -51.33
C GLY A 99 -42.35 45.83 -51.70
N LYS A 100 -43.04 44.95 -50.96
CA LYS A 100 -43.19 43.53 -51.31
C LYS A 100 -44.46 43.29 -52.11
N VAL A 101 -44.37 42.40 -53.09
CA VAL A 101 -45.54 41.88 -53.80
C VAL A 101 -46.07 40.69 -53.03
N VAL A 102 -47.37 40.69 -52.74
CA VAL A 102 -48.04 39.59 -52.05
C VAL A 102 -49.20 39.08 -52.91
N THR A 103 -49.39 37.76 -52.91
CA THR A 103 -50.55 37.12 -53.54
C THR A 103 -51.50 36.63 -52.46
N VAL A 104 -52.78 36.96 -52.63
CA VAL A 104 -53.86 36.49 -51.76
C VAL A 104 -54.89 35.72 -52.57
N TRP A 105 -55.67 34.87 -51.90
CA TRP A 105 -56.82 34.22 -52.49
C TRP A 105 -58.07 34.40 -51.60
N TYR A 106 -59.24 34.51 -52.22
CA TYR A 106 -60.51 34.68 -51.53
C TYR A 106 -61.22 33.33 -51.38
N ASN A 107 -61.65 32.97 -50.17
CA ASN A 107 -62.34 31.69 -49.91
C ASN A 107 -63.87 31.76 -49.94
N GLY A 108 -64.44 32.88 -50.37
CA GLY A 108 -65.88 33.16 -50.25
C GLY A 108 -66.27 34.02 -49.05
N THR A 109 -65.40 34.16 -48.03
CA THR A 109 -65.64 34.99 -46.83
C THR A 109 -64.50 35.96 -46.53
N SER A 110 -63.25 35.50 -46.59
CA SER A 110 -62.04 36.26 -46.24
C SER A 110 -60.94 36.01 -47.27
N PHE A 111 -59.98 36.93 -47.31
CA PHE A 111 -58.74 36.75 -48.04
C PHE A 111 -57.73 35.98 -47.18
N PHE A 112 -56.93 35.15 -47.84
CA PHE A 112 -55.83 34.43 -47.24
C PHE A 112 -54.58 34.72 -48.04
N ILE A 113 -53.48 35.06 -47.36
CA ILE A 113 -52.18 35.11 -48.02
C ILE A 113 -51.84 33.72 -48.56
N LYS A 114 -51.39 33.65 -49.80
CA LYS A 114 -50.81 32.42 -50.35
C LYS A 114 -49.40 32.31 -49.74
N ALA A 115 -49.29 31.65 -48.59
CA ALA A 115 -48.05 31.58 -47.83
C ALA A 115 -46.91 31.01 -48.70
N SER A 116 -45.77 31.71 -48.73
CA SER A 116 -44.56 31.24 -49.41
C SER A 116 -43.68 30.36 -48.52
N ALA A 117 -43.86 30.41 -47.20
CA ALA A 117 -43.20 29.59 -46.18
C ALA A 117 -44.01 29.59 -44.87
N GLU A 118 -44.03 28.46 -44.14
CA GLU A 118 -44.76 28.28 -42.87
C GLU A 118 -43.85 27.83 -41.71
N GLY A 119 -42.53 27.78 -41.92
CA GLY A 119 -41.58 27.34 -40.88
C GLY A 119 -41.58 28.26 -39.66
N ASP A 120 -41.17 27.73 -38.50
CA ASP A 120 -41.07 28.45 -37.22
C ASP A 120 -39.63 28.79 -36.81
N ALA A 121 -38.65 28.37 -37.62
CA ALA A 121 -37.25 28.70 -37.41
C ALA A 121 -37.07 30.22 -37.32
N VAL A 122 -36.21 30.66 -36.39
CA VAL A 122 -35.73 32.04 -36.32
C VAL A 122 -34.28 32.11 -36.76
N ALA A 123 -33.76 33.33 -36.96
CA ALA A 123 -32.38 33.53 -37.36
C ALA A 123 -31.37 32.82 -36.43
N ALA A 124 -31.66 32.70 -35.13
CA ALA A 124 -30.82 32.01 -34.17
C ALA A 124 -30.79 30.47 -34.33
N ASN A 125 -31.74 29.87 -35.06
CA ASN A 125 -31.77 28.43 -35.32
C ASN A 125 -31.03 28.03 -36.60
N VAL A 126 -30.75 29.00 -37.48
CA VAL A 126 -30.16 28.74 -38.80
C VAL A 126 -28.71 29.19 -38.83
N LEU A 127 -27.85 28.38 -39.44
CA LEU A 127 -26.41 28.63 -39.53
C LEU A 127 -26.11 30.02 -40.09
N ALA A 128 -25.13 30.70 -39.49
CA ALA A 128 -24.71 32.04 -39.87
C ALA A 128 -24.47 32.15 -41.38
N GLY A 129 -25.07 33.16 -42.02
CA GLY A 129 -24.95 33.40 -43.46
C GLY A 129 -25.81 32.50 -44.36
N LYS A 130 -26.43 31.44 -43.84
CA LYS A 130 -27.44 30.66 -44.60
C LYS A 130 -28.78 31.37 -44.56
N LYS A 131 -29.51 31.33 -45.67
CA LYS A 131 -30.84 31.95 -45.78
C LYS A 131 -31.94 30.94 -45.56
N PHE A 132 -33.02 31.38 -44.92
CA PHE A 132 -34.26 30.63 -44.78
C PHE A 132 -35.45 31.59 -44.91
N SER A 133 -36.65 31.03 -45.05
CA SER A 133 -37.90 31.77 -45.07
C SER A 133 -38.83 31.16 -44.05
N ASN A 134 -39.59 31.99 -43.34
CA ASN A 134 -40.60 31.56 -42.37
C ASN A 134 -41.91 32.32 -42.60
N ASP A 135 -42.86 32.17 -41.69
CA ASP A 135 -44.16 32.82 -41.75
C ASP A 135 -44.12 34.37 -41.64
N SER A 136 -42.96 34.93 -41.31
CA SER A 136 -42.73 36.34 -41.03
C SER A 136 -42.05 37.05 -42.20
N ASP A 137 -41.00 36.47 -42.78
CA ASP A 137 -40.33 37.01 -43.97
C ASP A 137 -39.59 35.93 -44.77
N THR A 138 -39.16 36.30 -45.97
CA THR A 138 -38.38 35.48 -46.90
C THR A 138 -36.93 35.94 -46.97
N GLY A 139 -36.01 34.98 -47.10
CA GLY A 139 -34.58 35.28 -47.27
C GLY A 139 -33.90 35.84 -46.03
N ILE A 140 -34.45 35.55 -44.84
CA ILE A 140 -33.88 35.85 -43.52
C ILE A 140 -32.52 35.15 -43.42
N THR A 141 -31.50 35.88 -42.98
CA THR A 141 -30.15 35.33 -42.80
C THR A 141 -30.01 34.75 -41.39
N GLY A 142 -29.57 33.50 -41.30
CA GLY A 142 -29.24 32.83 -40.05
C GLY A 142 -28.08 33.50 -39.30
N THR A 143 -28.02 33.24 -38.01
CA THR A 143 -27.08 33.84 -37.03
C THR A 143 -26.46 32.80 -36.09
N MET A 144 -26.86 31.52 -36.18
CA MET A 144 -26.27 30.46 -35.37
C MET A 144 -24.79 30.32 -35.72
N THR A 145 -23.91 30.47 -34.72
CA THR A 145 -22.47 30.35 -34.92
C THR A 145 -22.09 28.93 -35.32
N ASP A 146 -21.26 28.80 -36.36
CA ASP A 146 -20.61 27.54 -36.72
C ASP A 146 -19.38 27.33 -35.84
N ARG A 147 -19.36 26.27 -35.04
CA ARG A 147 -18.22 25.91 -34.21
C ARG A 147 -17.33 24.83 -34.84
N GLY A 148 -17.75 24.26 -35.98
CA GLY A 148 -17.03 23.19 -36.65
C GLY A 148 -16.83 21.97 -35.74
N ALA A 149 -15.61 21.41 -35.80
CA ALA A 149 -15.18 20.32 -34.93
C ALA A 149 -14.55 20.89 -33.66
N VAL A 150 -15.20 20.69 -32.52
CA VAL A 150 -14.68 21.12 -31.22
C VAL A 150 -14.00 19.95 -30.51
N THR A 151 -12.77 20.16 -30.05
CA THR A 151 -12.07 19.21 -29.18
C THR A 151 -12.08 19.75 -27.75
N ILE A 152 -12.60 18.95 -26.81
CA ILE A 152 -12.67 19.29 -25.39
C ILE A 152 -11.67 18.41 -24.65
N THR A 153 -10.75 19.02 -23.92
CA THR A 153 -9.88 18.31 -22.97
C THR A 153 -10.57 18.29 -21.61
N PRO A 154 -10.83 17.10 -21.02
CA PRO A 154 -11.35 17.02 -19.66
C PRO A 154 -10.48 17.79 -18.65
N GLY A 155 -11.13 18.34 -17.63
CA GLY A 155 -10.46 18.97 -16.50
C GLY A 155 -11.10 18.55 -15.18
N THR A 156 -10.63 19.13 -14.08
CA THR A 156 -11.19 18.88 -12.75
C THR A 156 -12.51 19.63 -12.51
N THR A 157 -12.91 20.51 -13.41
CA THR A 157 -14.15 21.29 -13.38
C THR A 157 -14.93 21.09 -14.68
N ASP A 158 -16.25 21.25 -14.59
CA ASP A 158 -17.15 21.17 -15.74
C ASP A 158 -16.69 22.08 -16.88
N GLN A 159 -16.64 21.51 -18.08
CA GLN A 159 -16.31 22.22 -19.31
C GLN A 159 -17.61 22.55 -20.05
N VAL A 160 -17.86 23.84 -20.27
CA VAL A 160 -19.08 24.29 -20.95
C VAL A 160 -18.97 24.01 -22.45
N ILE A 161 -19.95 23.30 -22.99
CA ILE A 161 -20.12 23.17 -24.44
C ILE A 161 -20.80 24.46 -24.93
N ALA A 162 -20.04 25.30 -25.62
CA ALA A 162 -20.58 26.55 -26.15
C ALA A 162 -21.71 26.28 -27.18
N ALA A 163 -22.77 27.08 -27.10
CA ALA A 163 -23.90 27.03 -28.02
C ALA A 163 -23.47 27.32 -29.46
N GLY A 164 -24.17 26.71 -30.42
CA GLY A 164 -23.92 26.82 -31.86
C GLY A 164 -23.99 25.46 -32.56
N TYR A 165 -23.68 25.46 -33.86
CA TYR A 165 -23.61 24.25 -34.65
C TYR A 165 -22.26 23.55 -34.46
N HIS A 166 -22.29 22.27 -34.14
CA HIS A 166 -21.12 21.40 -34.08
C HIS A 166 -21.24 20.38 -35.20
N ASN A 167 -20.19 20.21 -35.99
CA ASN A 167 -20.25 19.41 -37.23
C ASN A 167 -20.19 17.89 -37.01
N GLY A 168 -20.36 17.42 -35.77
CA GLY A 168 -20.30 16.00 -35.40
C GLY A 168 -18.90 15.37 -35.44
N SER A 169 -17.87 16.07 -35.91
CA SER A 169 -16.47 15.59 -35.90
C SER A 169 -15.68 16.03 -34.67
N GLY A 170 -16.34 16.72 -33.73
CA GLY A 170 -15.76 17.06 -32.44
C GLY A 170 -15.61 15.84 -31.52
N LYS A 171 -14.84 15.98 -30.45
CA LYS A 171 -14.61 14.91 -29.46
C LYS A 171 -14.26 15.47 -28.08
N VAL A 172 -14.57 14.69 -27.06
CA VAL A 172 -13.92 14.81 -25.75
C VAL A 172 -12.69 13.91 -25.78
N VAL A 173 -11.52 14.46 -25.50
CA VAL A 173 -10.26 13.70 -25.54
C VAL A 173 -10.28 12.67 -24.41
N GLY A 174 -10.19 11.38 -24.76
CA GLY A 174 -9.94 10.33 -23.79
C GLY A 174 -8.49 10.34 -23.34
N ASP A 175 -8.24 9.86 -22.13
CA ASP A 175 -6.90 9.68 -21.59
C ASP A 175 -6.60 8.18 -21.45
N ALA A 176 -5.51 7.71 -22.05
CA ALA A 176 -5.10 6.31 -21.98
C ALA A 176 -4.68 5.92 -20.55
N ASP A 177 -4.31 6.91 -19.72
CA ASP A 177 -3.97 6.70 -18.33
C ASP A 177 -5.21 6.59 -17.42
N LEU A 178 -6.43 6.74 -17.95
CA LEU A 178 -7.68 6.45 -17.23
C LEU A 178 -7.92 4.94 -17.13
N ILE A 179 -7.02 4.27 -16.41
CA ILE A 179 -7.04 2.84 -16.13
C ILE A 179 -6.88 2.58 -14.64
N SER A 180 -7.43 1.46 -14.16
CA SER A 180 -7.41 1.12 -12.72
C SER A 180 -6.01 1.13 -12.10
N ALA A 181 -4.99 0.74 -12.87
CA ALA A 181 -3.59 0.69 -12.43
C ALA A 181 -2.95 2.06 -12.12
N ASN A 182 -3.53 3.16 -12.61
CA ASN A 182 -3.02 4.52 -12.38
C ASN A 182 -3.82 5.28 -11.32
N ILE A 183 -4.93 4.70 -10.82
CA ILE A 183 -5.87 5.36 -9.91
C ILE A 183 -5.68 4.79 -8.50
N LYS A 184 -5.52 5.69 -7.53
CA LYS A 184 -5.35 5.35 -6.11
C LYS A 184 -6.53 4.51 -5.58
N ALA A 185 -6.22 3.50 -4.76
CA ALA A 185 -7.20 2.65 -4.11
C ALA A 185 -8.29 3.47 -3.40
N GLY A 186 -9.55 3.06 -3.57
CA GLY A 186 -10.72 3.74 -3.01
C GLY A 186 -11.20 4.98 -3.77
N VAL A 187 -10.45 5.45 -4.78
CA VAL A 187 -10.88 6.53 -5.68
C VAL A 187 -11.62 5.93 -6.88
N ASN A 188 -12.65 6.62 -7.36
CA ASN A 188 -13.36 6.30 -8.60
C ASN A 188 -13.36 7.54 -9.52
N ILE A 189 -12.78 7.40 -10.71
CA ILE A 189 -12.74 8.47 -11.72
C ILE A 189 -13.57 8.00 -12.91
N PHE A 190 -14.71 8.66 -13.15
CA PHE A 190 -15.64 8.37 -14.25
C PHE A 190 -16.09 6.90 -14.38
N GLY A 191 -16.20 6.18 -13.25
CA GLY A 191 -16.61 4.76 -13.22
C GLY A 191 -15.43 3.78 -13.23
N VAL A 192 -14.20 4.25 -13.37
CA VAL A 192 -12.99 3.42 -13.26
C VAL A 192 -12.53 3.42 -11.80
N ALA A 193 -12.75 2.29 -11.12
CA ALA A 193 -12.30 2.11 -9.75
C ALA A 193 -10.76 1.94 -9.66
N GLY A 194 -10.16 2.57 -8.67
CA GLY A 194 -8.73 2.45 -8.38
C GLY A 194 -8.31 1.04 -7.96
N ASN A 195 -7.10 0.66 -8.34
CA ASN A 195 -6.52 -0.63 -8.01
C ASN A 195 -6.11 -0.66 -6.53
N ALA A 196 -6.47 -1.74 -5.82
CA ALA A 196 -6.16 -1.93 -4.41
C ALA A 196 -4.66 -1.86 -4.07
N ASN A 197 -3.78 -2.10 -5.06
CA ASN A 197 -2.32 -2.07 -4.90
C ASN A 197 -1.70 -0.69 -5.18
N VAL A 198 -2.49 0.31 -5.61
CA VAL A 198 -2.02 1.68 -5.86
C VAL A 198 -2.36 2.51 -4.64
N VAL A 199 -1.38 2.67 -3.75
CA VAL A 199 -1.56 3.36 -2.46
C VAL A 199 -0.56 4.49 -2.29
N ASP A 200 -0.89 5.41 -1.40
CA ASP A 200 0.00 6.51 -1.02
C ASP A 200 0.97 6.04 0.05
N THR A 201 2.26 6.18 -0.24
CA THR A 201 3.35 5.68 0.61
C THR A 201 4.11 6.81 1.33
N SER A 202 3.62 8.06 1.25
CA SER A 202 4.23 9.24 1.87
C SER A 202 4.27 9.17 3.41
N ALA A 203 3.36 8.41 4.02
CA ALA A 203 3.34 8.18 5.46
C ALA A 203 4.35 7.09 5.94
N GLY A 204 5.02 6.39 5.02
CA GLY A 204 6.06 5.42 5.39
C GLY A 204 7.29 6.13 5.97
N ASP A 205 7.87 5.58 7.03
CA ASP A 205 9.04 6.14 7.73
C ASP A 205 10.22 5.15 7.81
N ALA A 206 10.07 3.95 7.25
CA ALA A 206 11.09 2.91 7.30
C ALA A 206 12.33 3.28 6.48
N SER A 207 13.49 3.23 7.14
CA SER A 207 14.80 3.26 6.48
C SER A 207 15.27 1.85 6.12
N ALA A 208 16.34 1.75 5.32
CA ALA A 208 16.97 0.44 5.07
C ALA A 208 17.39 -0.27 6.37
N GLY A 209 17.73 0.50 7.41
CA GLY A 209 18.10 0.00 8.73
C GLY A 209 16.93 -0.56 9.55
N ASP A 210 15.70 -0.37 9.10
CA ASP A 210 14.47 -0.87 9.76
C ASP A 210 13.92 -2.14 9.08
N ILE A 211 14.54 -2.56 7.97
CA ILE A 211 14.06 -3.65 7.13
C ILE A 211 15.12 -4.75 7.02
N LEU A 212 14.69 -6.00 7.11
CA LEU A 212 15.55 -7.17 7.00
C LEU A 212 16.27 -7.25 5.65
N SER A 213 17.56 -7.62 5.65
CA SER A 213 18.36 -7.73 4.44
C SER A 213 17.66 -8.58 3.36
N GLY A 214 17.53 -8.01 2.15
CA GLY A 214 16.86 -8.63 1.01
C GLY A 214 15.33 -8.49 0.98
N LYS A 215 14.70 -7.98 2.04
CA LYS A 215 13.29 -7.56 2.03
C LYS A 215 13.18 -6.14 1.48
N LYS A 216 12.00 -5.82 0.94
CA LYS A 216 11.72 -4.55 0.25
C LYS A 216 10.46 -3.92 0.81
N ALA A 217 10.44 -2.59 0.86
CA ALA A 217 9.26 -1.78 1.14
C ALA A 217 9.24 -0.57 0.21
N TYR A 218 8.07 0.05 0.02
CA TYR A 218 7.96 1.35 -0.65
C TYR A 218 7.73 2.43 0.41
N VAL A 219 8.53 3.50 0.34
CA VAL A 219 8.48 4.65 1.25
C VAL A 219 8.60 5.92 0.42
N ASP A 220 7.61 6.80 0.51
CA ASP A 220 7.52 8.05 -0.28
C ASP A 220 7.79 7.84 -1.79
N GLY A 221 7.19 6.80 -2.36
CA GLY A 221 7.37 6.42 -3.77
C GLY A 221 8.68 5.71 -4.12
N ALA A 222 9.65 5.62 -3.19
CA ALA A 222 10.93 4.97 -3.40
C ALA A 222 10.94 3.52 -2.90
N LEU A 223 11.58 2.61 -3.65
CA LEU A 223 11.81 1.24 -3.22
C LEU A 223 13.00 1.19 -2.25
N VAL A 224 12.73 0.95 -0.98
CA VAL A 224 13.74 0.76 0.07
C VAL A 224 14.05 -0.74 0.20
N THR A 225 15.32 -1.10 0.05
CA THR A 225 15.79 -2.47 0.32
C THR A 225 16.45 -2.52 1.69
N GLY A 226 16.02 -3.47 2.51
CA GLY A 226 16.53 -3.63 3.86
C GLY A 226 18.01 -4.02 3.90
N ASN A 227 18.68 -3.60 4.97
CA ASN A 227 20.07 -3.90 5.24
C ASN A 227 20.32 -4.45 6.66
N ILE A 228 19.28 -4.73 7.46
CA ILE A 228 19.46 -5.42 8.74
C ILE A 228 20.06 -6.80 8.45
N PRO A 229 21.28 -7.10 8.91
CA PRO A 229 21.93 -8.36 8.62
C PRO A 229 21.13 -9.53 9.21
N VAL A 230 20.82 -10.53 8.38
CA VAL A 230 20.43 -11.86 8.87
C VAL A 230 21.70 -12.66 9.05
N ASN A 231 21.96 -13.16 10.26
CA ASN A 231 23.05 -14.11 10.45
C ASN A 231 22.58 -15.49 9.97
N PRO A 232 23.06 -16.00 8.81
CA PRO A 232 22.50 -17.21 8.19
C PRO A 232 22.68 -18.45 9.07
N GLY A 233 23.69 -18.46 9.94
CA GLY A 233 23.98 -19.59 10.84
C GLY A 233 22.90 -19.86 11.89
N LEU A 234 22.09 -18.85 12.24
CA LEU A 234 21.04 -19.01 13.26
C LEU A 234 19.79 -19.75 12.71
N ILE A 235 19.64 -19.81 11.39
CA ILE A 235 18.46 -20.38 10.70
C ILE A 235 18.56 -21.92 10.58
N SER A 236 19.75 -22.51 10.75
CA SER A 236 19.98 -23.95 10.61
C SER A 236 20.11 -24.72 11.94
N GLY A 237 19.82 -24.11 13.09
CA GLY A 237 19.85 -24.78 14.40
C GLY A 237 21.24 -25.23 14.89
N THR A 238 22.32 -24.86 14.19
CA THR A 238 23.71 -25.21 14.53
C THR A 238 24.65 -24.01 14.65
N GLY A 239 24.22 -22.80 14.23
CA GLY A 239 25.03 -21.60 14.37
C GLY A 239 24.85 -20.94 15.73
N HIS A 240 25.71 -21.30 16.67
CA HIS A 240 25.88 -20.50 17.88
C HIS A 240 26.64 -19.21 17.54
N ILE A 241 26.12 -18.06 17.97
CA ILE A 241 26.85 -16.80 17.89
C ILE A 241 27.93 -16.84 18.97
N ALA A 242 29.21 -16.77 18.58
CA ALA A 242 30.30 -16.63 19.53
C ALA A 242 30.10 -15.34 20.34
N SER A 243 30.31 -15.39 21.66
CA SER A 243 30.24 -14.20 22.49
C SER A 243 31.41 -13.25 22.16
N ALA A 244 31.15 -11.95 21.95
CA ALA A 244 32.22 -10.94 21.85
C ALA A 244 32.87 -10.66 23.21
N GLY A 245 32.23 -11.06 24.31
CA GLY A 245 32.78 -11.01 25.64
C GLY A 245 31.98 -11.88 26.59
N ALA A 246 32.67 -12.41 27.60
CA ALA A 246 32.06 -13.13 28.71
C ALA A 246 32.54 -12.49 30.02
N THR A 247 31.64 -12.36 30.99
CA THR A 247 31.98 -11.96 32.36
C THR A 247 31.21 -12.84 33.32
N VAL A 248 31.83 -13.16 34.44
CA VAL A 248 31.29 -14.03 35.48
C VAL A 248 31.57 -13.39 36.83
N GLY A 249 30.63 -13.52 37.75
CA GLY A 249 30.79 -12.98 39.10
C GLY A 249 29.48 -12.55 39.73
N ASN A 250 29.54 -12.31 41.04
CA ASN A 250 28.45 -11.90 41.95
C ASN A 250 27.82 -10.53 41.65
N TYR A 251 27.84 -10.07 40.39
CA TYR A 251 27.26 -8.81 39.95
C TYR A 251 25.72 -8.88 39.87
N SER A 252 25.10 -9.46 40.90
CA SER A 252 23.67 -9.51 41.05
C SER A 252 23.24 -9.14 42.47
N PRO A 253 22.23 -8.26 42.64
CA PRO A 253 21.67 -7.89 43.93
C PRO A 253 21.20 -9.07 44.80
N ASP A 254 20.88 -10.22 44.18
CA ASP A 254 20.40 -11.44 44.85
C ASP A 254 21.53 -12.36 45.37
N GLY A 255 22.80 -12.00 45.17
CA GLY A 255 23.95 -12.80 45.63
C GLY A 255 24.21 -14.09 44.82
N ILE A 256 23.46 -14.33 43.73
CA ILE A 256 23.64 -15.50 42.87
C ILE A 256 24.69 -15.20 41.81
N ASN A 257 25.64 -16.11 41.65
CA ASN A 257 26.64 -16.02 40.61
C ASN A 257 26.05 -16.31 39.23
N ARG A 258 26.38 -15.50 38.23
CA ARG A 258 25.83 -15.58 36.86
C ARG A 258 26.94 -15.51 35.82
N ILE A 259 26.67 -16.11 34.67
CA ILE A 259 27.45 -15.94 33.45
C ILE A 259 26.73 -14.91 32.58
N TYR A 260 27.44 -13.86 32.18
CA TYR A 260 27.00 -12.85 31.24
C TYR A 260 27.75 -13.03 29.92
N LEU A 261 27.02 -13.30 28.83
CA LEU A 261 27.57 -13.44 27.48
C LEU A 261 27.06 -12.30 26.60
N ARG A 262 27.97 -11.48 26.09
CA ARG A 262 27.63 -10.44 25.10
C ARG A 262 27.63 -11.08 23.71
N PRO A 263 26.54 -11.03 22.93
CA PRO A 263 26.51 -11.56 21.58
C PRO A 263 27.59 -10.89 20.71
N GLY A 264 28.42 -11.68 20.02
CA GLY A 264 29.47 -11.19 19.13
C GLY A 264 28.96 -10.85 17.74
N LEU A 265 27.99 -9.96 17.66
CA LEU A 265 27.52 -9.45 16.38
C LEU A 265 28.35 -8.23 16.01
N ALA A 266 29.34 -8.46 15.14
CA ALA A 266 30.02 -7.38 14.45
C ALA A 266 28.97 -6.60 13.63
N ASN A 267 28.60 -5.41 14.11
CA ASN A 267 27.94 -4.36 13.35
C ASN A 267 26.43 -4.54 13.07
N ALA A 268 25.76 -5.54 13.63
CA ALA A 268 24.32 -5.64 13.50
C ALA A 268 23.65 -4.71 14.52
N ARG A 269 23.02 -3.63 14.04
CA ARG A 269 21.94 -2.96 14.77
C ARG A 269 20.88 -4.03 15.06
N GLN A 270 20.97 -4.68 16.21
CA GLN A 270 19.78 -5.22 16.86
C GLN A 270 19.00 -4.02 17.37
N CYS A 271 17.68 -4.19 17.43
CA CYS A 271 16.66 -3.16 17.59
C CYS A 271 16.67 -2.45 18.96
N ILE A 272 17.81 -2.38 19.64
CA ILE A 272 17.96 -1.94 21.00
C ILE A 272 19.27 -1.13 21.09
N ASP A 273 19.13 0.14 21.45
CA ASP A 273 20.24 1.05 21.72
C ASP A 273 20.87 0.67 23.06
N GLY A 274 21.88 -0.20 23.07
CA GLY A 274 22.59 -0.59 24.29
C GLY A 274 23.29 -1.96 24.28
N ASP A 275 24.07 -2.22 25.34
CA ASP A 275 24.79 -3.48 25.53
C ASP A 275 23.84 -4.56 26.08
N MET A 276 23.44 -5.51 25.23
CA MET A 276 22.62 -6.65 25.63
C MET A 276 23.49 -7.85 26.02
N TYR A 277 23.20 -8.47 27.16
CA TYR A 277 23.87 -9.68 27.64
C TYR A 277 22.85 -10.81 27.81
N LEU A 278 23.20 -12.01 27.33
CA LEU A 278 22.51 -13.23 27.72
C LEU A 278 23.04 -13.64 29.09
N THR A 279 22.13 -13.91 30.05
CA THR A 279 22.49 -14.27 31.41
C THR A 279 21.98 -15.64 31.80
N ALA A 280 22.81 -16.42 32.49
CA ALA A 280 22.43 -17.71 33.07
C ALA A 280 22.95 -17.82 34.51
N GLN A 281 22.14 -18.41 35.40
CA GLN A 281 22.60 -18.72 36.76
C GLN A 281 23.67 -19.81 36.71
N ALA A 282 24.80 -19.56 37.38
CA ALA A 282 25.91 -20.49 37.49
C ALA A 282 26.42 -20.47 38.94
N PRO A 283 25.59 -20.87 39.92
CA PRO A 283 25.88 -20.74 41.34
C PRO A 283 27.18 -21.45 41.74
N ASP A 284 27.52 -22.56 41.07
CA ASP A 284 28.70 -23.36 41.35
C ASP A 284 29.98 -22.88 40.65
N LEU A 285 29.91 -21.85 39.81
CA LEU A 285 31.08 -21.32 39.11
C LEU A 285 31.92 -20.41 40.02
N LEU A 286 32.41 -20.96 41.13
CA LEU A 286 33.17 -20.26 42.16
C LEU A 286 34.66 -20.67 42.12
N PRO A 287 35.61 -19.80 42.52
CA PRO A 287 37.04 -20.15 42.53
C PRO A 287 37.34 -21.48 43.21
N GLN A 288 36.71 -21.76 44.35
CA GLN A 288 36.92 -23.00 45.12
C GLN A 288 36.38 -24.27 44.46
N ASN A 289 35.51 -24.14 43.45
CA ASN A 289 34.98 -25.27 42.69
C ASN A 289 35.78 -25.52 41.40
N ILE A 290 36.73 -24.62 41.08
CA ILE A 290 37.57 -24.70 39.88
C ILE A 290 38.99 -25.07 40.31
N LEU A 291 39.58 -26.02 39.61
CA LEU A 291 40.92 -26.50 39.91
C LEU A 291 41.99 -25.39 39.80
N SER A 292 42.90 -25.34 40.76
CA SER A 292 44.03 -24.41 40.81
C SER A 292 44.87 -24.53 39.54
N GLY A 293 45.19 -23.37 38.95
CA GLY A 293 45.83 -23.27 37.64
C GLY A 293 44.89 -23.45 36.44
N LYS A 294 43.59 -23.69 36.64
CA LYS A 294 42.56 -23.61 35.59
C LYS A 294 41.85 -22.25 35.66
N ASN A 295 41.36 -21.81 34.51
CA ASN A 295 40.53 -20.62 34.39
C ASN A 295 39.28 -21.00 33.61
N ILE A 296 38.10 -20.69 34.16
CA ILE A 296 36.84 -20.83 33.44
C ILE A 296 36.20 -19.45 33.37
N LEU A 297 36.10 -18.92 32.14
CA LEU A 297 35.45 -17.64 31.84
C LEU A 297 36.00 -16.42 32.61
N GLY A 298 37.23 -16.47 33.09
CA GLY A 298 37.85 -15.39 33.88
C GLY A 298 37.98 -15.69 35.37
N ILE A 299 37.31 -16.72 35.89
CA ILE A 299 37.48 -17.14 37.29
C ILE A 299 38.68 -18.09 37.38
N ALA A 300 39.73 -17.63 38.05
CA ALA A 300 40.88 -18.46 38.38
C ALA A 300 40.49 -19.46 39.48
N GLY A 301 40.82 -20.74 39.26
CA GLY A 301 40.57 -21.78 40.23
C GLY A 301 41.46 -21.68 41.46
N ALA A 302 40.87 -22.01 42.61
CA ALA A 302 41.52 -22.07 43.91
C ALA A 302 41.47 -23.49 44.52
N ALA A 303 40.74 -24.44 43.91
CA ALA A 303 40.68 -25.81 44.39
C ALA A 303 42.03 -26.50 44.15
N ILE A 304 42.78 -26.85 45.18
CA ILE A 304 44.07 -27.52 44.98
C ILE A 304 43.82 -29.00 44.68
N SER A 305 44.22 -29.50 43.50
CA SER A 305 44.34 -30.95 43.30
C SER A 305 45.62 -31.41 43.96
N GLY A 306 45.48 -32.27 44.97
CA GLY A 306 46.59 -32.82 45.71
C GLY A 306 46.26 -34.20 46.23
N LYS A 307 47.32 -34.98 46.47
CA LYS A 307 47.25 -36.26 47.18
C LYS A 307 46.72 -36.01 48.60
N ARG A 308 45.88 -36.91 49.09
CA ARG A 308 45.18 -36.74 50.37
C ARG A 308 46.19 -36.63 51.52
N PHE A 309 45.95 -35.68 52.43
CA PHE A 309 46.72 -35.47 53.66
C PHE A 309 45.77 -35.43 54.86
N ALA A 310 46.17 -36.03 55.97
CA ALA A 310 45.48 -35.91 57.24
C ALA A 310 46.49 -35.87 58.39
N SER A 311 46.10 -35.31 59.53
CA SER A 311 46.89 -35.34 60.75
C SER A 311 45.98 -35.42 61.97
N GLY A 312 46.49 -35.92 63.08
CA GLY A 312 45.72 -36.02 64.30
C GLY A 312 46.57 -36.43 65.50
N GLN A 313 45.90 -36.57 66.64
CA GLN A 313 46.50 -37.12 67.85
C GLN A 313 45.78 -38.40 68.25
N ILE A 314 46.50 -39.36 68.80
CA ILE A 314 45.93 -40.59 69.34
C ILE A 314 46.59 -40.95 70.67
N ASN A 315 45.74 -41.26 71.66
CA ASN A 315 46.20 -41.69 72.97
C ASN A 315 46.22 -43.23 73.02
N LEU A 316 47.40 -43.82 73.15
CA LEU A 316 47.58 -45.26 73.05
C LEU A 316 47.51 -45.91 74.43
N SER A 317 46.66 -46.92 74.55
CA SER A 317 46.56 -47.80 75.71
C SER A 317 46.76 -49.27 75.28
N SER A 318 46.88 -50.18 76.25
CA SER A 318 46.99 -51.61 75.97
C SER A 318 45.80 -52.18 75.18
N ALA A 319 44.65 -51.48 75.15
CA ALA A 319 43.47 -51.87 74.38
C ALA A 319 43.56 -51.52 72.89
N THR A 320 44.38 -50.54 72.50
CA THR A 320 44.54 -50.07 71.11
C THR A 320 45.78 -50.62 70.41
N LEU A 321 46.61 -51.37 71.14
CA LEU A 321 47.91 -51.86 70.70
C LEU A 321 47.87 -53.36 70.40
N VAL A 322 48.57 -53.76 69.35
CA VAL A 322 48.83 -55.15 68.99
C VAL A 322 50.25 -55.51 69.40
N GLN A 323 50.41 -56.65 70.07
CA GLN A 323 51.72 -57.19 70.42
C GLN A 323 52.34 -57.95 69.25
N CYS A 324 53.56 -57.56 68.88
CA CYS A 324 54.29 -58.20 67.80
C CYS A 324 55.68 -58.65 68.26
N ARG A 325 56.22 -59.65 67.56
CA ARG A 325 57.51 -60.26 67.90
C ARG A 325 58.48 -60.17 66.73
N SER A 326 59.73 -59.81 67.03
CA SER A 326 60.82 -59.90 66.06
C SER A 326 61.73 -61.10 66.35
N PHE A 327 62.08 -61.85 65.31
CA PHE A 327 62.98 -63.01 65.40
C PHE A 327 64.47 -62.62 65.37
N HIS A 328 64.81 -61.36 65.12
CA HIS A 328 66.21 -60.92 64.93
C HIS A 328 66.90 -60.39 66.19
N TYR A 329 66.15 -59.98 67.22
CA TYR A 329 66.69 -59.40 68.47
C TYR A 329 66.15 -60.14 69.70
N ASN A 330 66.60 -61.38 69.91
CA ASN A 330 66.36 -62.15 71.14
C ASN A 330 64.87 -62.24 71.57
N TYR A 331 63.93 -62.28 70.62
CA TYR A 331 62.48 -62.38 70.87
C TYR A 331 61.86 -61.20 71.64
N ASN A 332 62.42 -60.00 71.53
CA ASN A 332 61.80 -58.81 72.13
C ASN A 332 60.36 -58.60 71.61
N THR A 333 59.45 -58.32 72.55
CA THR A 333 58.04 -58.01 72.25
C THR A 333 57.89 -56.51 72.10
N TYR A 334 57.32 -56.07 70.98
CA TYR A 334 57.03 -54.68 70.68
C TYR A 334 55.52 -54.46 70.55
N TYR A 335 55.07 -53.24 70.81
CA TYR A 335 53.69 -52.85 70.62
C TYR A 335 53.57 -52.03 69.32
N MET A 336 52.48 -52.25 68.60
CA MET A 336 52.18 -51.52 67.37
C MET A 336 50.72 -51.11 67.33
N ILE A 337 50.41 -50.04 66.61
CA ILE A 337 49.05 -49.62 66.31
C ILE A 337 48.71 -49.91 64.84
N PRO A 338 47.55 -50.51 64.53
CA PRO A 338 47.06 -50.60 63.15
C PRO A 338 46.79 -49.22 62.56
N ILE A 339 47.17 -48.98 61.30
CA ILE A 339 46.86 -47.75 60.57
C ILE A 339 45.35 -47.51 60.49
N SER A 340 44.54 -48.58 60.46
CA SER A 340 43.08 -48.48 60.51
C SER A 340 42.56 -47.76 61.77
N ASN A 341 43.32 -47.75 62.87
CA ASN A 341 42.96 -47.04 64.08
C ASN A 341 43.19 -45.51 63.97
N LEU A 342 43.81 -45.02 62.89
CA LEU A 342 43.97 -43.58 62.64
C LEU A 342 42.72 -42.93 62.02
N GLY A 343 41.70 -43.72 61.66
CA GLY A 343 40.43 -43.20 61.13
C GLY A 343 40.56 -42.54 59.75
N LEU A 344 41.57 -42.90 58.97
CA LEU A 344 41.83 -42.33 57.64
C LEU A 344 40.77 -42.76 56.63
N THR A 345 40.32 -41.81 55.78
CA THR A 345 39.42 -42.06 54.64
C THR A 345 40.19 -42.42 53.36
N PHE A 346 41.50 -42.57 53.46
CA PHE A 346 42.39 -42.99 52.38
C PHE A 346 43.45 -43.96 52.91
N VAL A 347 44.02 -44.78 52.03
CA VAL A 347 45.14 -45.66 52.37
C VAL A 347 46.43 -44.84 52.28
N PRO A 348 47.11 -44.53 53.39
CA PRO A 348 48.29 -43.69 53.35
C PRO A 348 49.49 -44.45 52.77
N LYS A 349 50.28 -43.79 51.91
CA LYS A 349 51.60 -44.28 51.49
C LYS A 349 52.70 -43.88 52.45
N ILE A 350 52.50 -42.81 53.21
CA ILE A 350 53.44 -42.34 54.24
C ILE A 350 52.63 -41.99 55.48
N VAL A 351 53.05 -42.48 56.66
CA VAL A 351 52.57 -41.98 57.95
C VAL A 351 53.76 -41.65 58.82
N MET A 352 53.89 -40.41 59.25
CA MET A 352 54.85 -39.99 60.28
C MET A 352 54.15 -39.93 61.62
N PHE A 353 54.81 -40.40 62.67
CA PHE A 353 54.29 -40.30 64.02
C PHE A 353 55.39 -39.83 64.97
N ARG A 354 54.98 -39.07 65.98
CA ARG A 354 55.86 -38.53 67.01
C ARG A 354 55.21 -38.71 68.36
N ASN A 355 55.98 -39.21 69.34
CA ASN A 355 55.53 -39.17 70.72
C ASN A 355 55.48 -37.72 71.23
N SER A 356 54.32 -37.28 71.73
CA SER A 356 54.10 -35.93 72.25
C SER A 356 53.93 -35.90 73.78
N GLY A 357 53.98 -37.05 74.46
CA GLY A 357 53.73 -37.19 75.89
C GLY A 357 54.94 -37.51 76.79
N SER A 358 56.15 -37.70 76.23
CA SER A 358 57.36 -38.09 76.98
C SER A 358 58.51 -37.08 76.83
N SER A 359 59.47 -37.09 77.76
CA SER A 359 60.69 -36.27 77.71
C SER A 359 61.66 -36.66 76.58
N SER A 360 61.47 -37.83 75.95
CA SER A 360 62.24 -38.30 74.79
C SER A 360 61.39 -38.21 73.52
N VAL A 361 61.92 -37.57 72.48
CA VAL A 361 61.24 -37.46 71.19
C VAL A 361 61.58 -38.69 70.35
N TYR A 362 60.59 -39.55 70.16
CA TYR A 362 60.67 -40.66 69.21
C TYR A 362 59.85 -40.33 67.99
N VAL A 363 60.46 -40.47 66.81
CA VAL A 363 59.79 -40.33 65.51
C VAL A 363 59.92 -41.66 64.77
N GLY A 364 58.84 -42.10 64.17
CA GLY A 364 58.91 -43.13 63.15
C GLY A 364 58.11 -42.74 61.92
N VAL A 365 58.47 -43.40 60.82
CA VAL A 365 57.88 -43.16 59.51
C VAL A 365 57.49 -44.51 58.93
N TYR A 366 56.20 -44.71 58.75
CA TYR A 366 55.65 -45.78 57.94
C TYR A 366 55.65 -45.36 56.48
N PHE A 367 56.08 -46.26 55.61
CA PHE A 367 55.82 -46.26 54.18
C PHE A 367 54.98 -47.50 53.83
N SER A 368 54.19 -47.44 52.76
CA SER A 368 53.48 -48.63 52.26
C SER A 368 54.40 -49.80 51.89
N GLU A 369 55.70 -49.51 51.74
CA GLU A 369 56.76 -50.48 51.41
C GLU A 369 57.57 -50.95 52.64
N GLY A 370 57.41 -50.33 53.83
CA GLY A 370 58.18 -50.67 55.03
C GLY A 370 58.24 -49.55 56.09
N ILE A 371 58.89 -49.79 57.23
CA ILE A 371 58.88 -48.87 58.39
C ILE A 371 60.31 -48.42 58.76
N PHE A 372 60.47 -47.14 59.07
CA PHE A 372 61.66 -46.58 59.71
C PHE A 372 61.35 -46.18 61.15
N THR A 373 62.22 -46.53 62.08
CA THR A 373 62.13 -46.07 63.48
C THR A 373 63.48 -45.57 63.97
N ASP A 374 63.44 -44.53 64.81
CA ASP A 374 64.58 -44.14 65.63
C ASP A 374 64.39 -44.74 67.03
N ALA A 375 65.35 -45.53 67.48
CA ALA A 375 65.36 -46.11 68.82
C ALA A 375 66.56 -45.56 69.61
N GLY A 376 66.63 -44.24 69.78
CA GLY A 376 67.46 -43.58 70.80
C GLY A 376 68.98 -43.79 70.70
N ASN A 377 69.49 -44.42 69.64
CA ASN A 377 70.91 -44.61 69.34
C ASN A 377 71.18 -44.86 67.83
N GLY A 378 70.32 -44.33 66.95
CA GLY A 378 70.48 -44.38 65.49
C GLY A 378 69.20 -44.71 64.74
N ILE A 379 69.05 -44.13 63.54
CA ILE A 379 67.94 -44.42 62.62
C ILE A 379 68.12 -45.83 62.09
N VAL A 380 67.20 -46.74 62.40
CA VAL A 380 67.21 -48.11 61.89
C VAL A 380 66.12 -48.22 60.82
N TYR A 381 66.52 -48.52 59.58
CA TYR A 381 65.56 -48.98 58.59
C TYR A 381 65.21 -50.43 58.89
N GLN A 382 63.98 -50.66 59.34
CA GLN A 382 63.48 -52.00 59.56
C GLN A 382 62.59 -52.32 58.35
N THR A 383 63.20 -52.83 57.28
CA THR A 383 62.40 -53.61 56.31
C THR A 383 61.67 -54.65 57.14
N ALA A 384 60.33 -54.70 57.05
CA ALA A 384 59.57 -55.78 57.63
C ALA A 384 60.11 -57.08 57.01
N PHE A 385 61.09 -57.71 57.66
CA PHE A 385 61.68 -58.94 57.16
C PHE A 385 60.57 -59.97 57.21
N ASN A 386 60.37 -60.72 56.11
CA ASN A 386 59.26 -61.65 55.84
C ASN A 386 59.02 -62.76 56.90
N ASN A 387 59.66 -62.71 58.06
CA ASN A 387 59.56 -63.70 59.13
C ASN A 387 59.05 -63.14 60.47
N ASP A 388 58.82 -61.83 60.59
CA ASP A 388 58.26 -61.25 61.81
C ASP A 388 56.72 -61.12 61.72
N TYR A 389 55.99 -61.44 62.81
CA TYR A 389 54.53 -61.45 62.82
C TYR A 389 53.94 -60.83 64.11
N CYS A 390 52.74 -60.28 63.98
CA CYS A 390 51.94 -59.81 65.12
C CYS A 390 51.09 -60.96 65.68
N ARG A 391 51.13 -61.16 67.01
CA ARG A 391 50.43 -62.29 67.65
C ARG A 391 48.91 -62.15 67.45
N GLY A 392 48.31 -63.15 66.83
CA GLY A 392 46.85 -63.28 66.68
C GLY A 392 46.26 -62.73 65.38
N THR A 393 47.04 -62.11 64.49
CA THR A 393 46.53 -61.53 63.23
C THR A 393 47.03 -62.24 61.96
N GLY A 394 48.17 -62.94 62.02
CA GLY A 394 48.75 -63.62 60.84
C GLY A 394 49.37 -62.67 59.80
N ASP A 395 49.28 -61.36 60.01
CA ASP A 395 49.77 -60.33 59.10
C ASP A 395 51.24 -59.99 59.37
N TYR A 396 52.01 -59.87 58.28
CA TYR A 396 53.31 -59.21 58.26
C TYR A 396 53.11 -57.70 58.49
N TYR A 397 54.06 -57.01 59.11
CA TYR A 397 53.99 -55.62 59.64
C TYR A 397 53.42 -54.50 58.73
N ASN A 398 53.04 -54.78 57.49
CA ASN A 398 52.35 -53.85 56.61
C ASN A 398 51.00 -53.44 57.19
N GLY A 399 50.79 -52.13 57.33
CA GLY A 399 49.56 -51.58 57.91
C GLY A 399 49.62 -51.36 59.43
N TYR A 400 50.78 -51.54 60.06
CA TYR A 400 50.99 -51.29 61.48
C TYR A 400 52.12 -50.29 61.70
N ILE A 401 52.08 -49.58 62.82
CA ILE A 401 53.05 -48.55 63.19
C ILE A 401 53.60 -48.86 64.59
N PRO A 402 54.92 -48.83 64.82
CA PRO A 402 55.52 -49.01 66.15
C PRO A 402 54.98 -47.98 67.15
N ALA A 403 54.61 -48.46 68.32
CA ALA A 403 53.96 -47.65 69.34
C ALA A 403 54.37 -48.09 70.74
N TRP A 404 54.20 -47.19 71.70
CA TRP A 404 54.45 -47.47 73.12
C TRP A 404 53.17 -47.38 73.91
N ASN A 405 53.05 -48.24 74.92
CA ASN A 405 51.89 -48.25 75.79
C ASN A 405 51.84 -47.00 76.66
N ASN A 406 50.62 -46.50 76.91
CA ASN A 406 50.33 -45.30 77.71
C ASN A 406 51.07 -44.05 77.22
N SER A 407 50.93 -43.73 75.93
CA SER A 407 51.62 -42.61 75.30
C SER A 407 50.72 -41.89 74.29
N LEU A 408 50.84 -40.55 74.24
CA LEU A 408 50.18 -39.71 73.25
C LEU A 408 51.07 -39.56 72.01
N PHE A 409 50.49 -39.74 70.82
CA PHE A 409 51.18 -39.59 69.54
C PHE A 409 50.46 -38.60 68.64
N ASP A 410 51.25 -37.72 68.03
CA ASP A 410 50.83 -36.92 66.89
C ASP A 410 51.17 -37.70 65.62
N TRP A 411 50.24 -37.77 64.67
CA TRP A 411 50.45 -38.44 63.40
C TRP A 411 50.10 -37.55 62.22
N PHE A 412 50.79 -37.77 61.11
CA PHE A 412 50.62 -37.09 59.84
C PHE A 412 50.65 -38.14 58.73
N ALA A 413 49.65 -38.16 57.86
CA ALA A 413 49.45 -39.19 56.84
C ALA A 413 49.30 -38.56 55.45
N TRP A 414 49.93 -39.16 54.45
CA TRP A 414 49.87 -38.75 53.05
C TRP A 414 49.61 -39.95 52.13
N GLU A 415 48.81 -39.74 51.07
CA GLU A 415 48.55 -40.71 49.99
C GLU A 415 49.61 -40.73 48.88
#